data_AF-A0A1E7FE22-F1
#
_entry.id   AF-A0A1E7FE22-F1
#
_cell.length_a   1.000
_cell.length_b   1.000
_cell.length_c   1.000
_cell.angle_alpha   90.00
_cell.angle_beta   90.00
_cell.angle_gamma   90.00
#
_symmetry.space_group_name_H-M   'P 1'
#
loop_
_entity.id
_entity.type
_entity.pdbx_description
1 polymer ?
#
loop_
_entity_poly.entity_id
_entity_poly.type
_entity_poly.pdbx_seq_one_letter_code
_entity_poly.pdbx_strand_id
1 'polypeptide(L)'
;MKKRSLPDPQRQLMIKTKACQRLSKEVSYYQDEVDENEEKIKEMKDQNRNPYDIKKFQEVLGESYMMIPDSKNRLEQALSDLTTYVESAEVKGLETNEWYVQAQELLKKDNCQTGDISTDIVEETDVSGLQEGEAF
;
A
#
# COMPACT_ATOMS: atom_id res chain seq x y z
N MET A 1 2.33 36.56 -22.41
CA MET A 1 1.90 35.42 -21.58
C MET A 1 2.29 34.13 -22.28
N LYS A 2 3.22 33.34 -21.73
CA LYS A 2 3.53 31.99 -22.26
C LYS A 2 2.30 31.11 -22.02
N LYS A 3 1.63 30.65 -23.08
CA LYS A 3 0.58 29.63 -22.96
C LYS A 3 1.23 28.39 -22.35
N ARG A 4 0.71 27.90 -21.22
CA ARG A 4 1.09 26.57 -20.71
C ARG A 4 0.63 25.58 -21.78
N SER A 5 1.57 24.97 -22.51
CA SER A 5 1.23 23.90 -23.43
C SER A 5 0.67 22.73 -22.60
N LEU A 6 -0.35 22.05 -23.14
CA LEU A 6 -0.83 20.81 -22.54
C LEU A 6 0.36 19.85 -22.39
N PRO A 7 0.47 19.13 -21.26
CA PRO A 7 1.59 18.22 -21.06
C PRO A 7 1.54 17.13 -22.12
N ASP A 8 2.70 16.83 -22.71
CA ASP A 8 2.85 15.77 -23.71
C ASP A 8 2.22 14.44 -23.23
N PRO A 9 1.31 13.82 -24.02
CA PRO A 9 0.61 12.60 -23.60
C PRO A 9 1.54 11.44 -23.21
N GLN A 10 2.69 11.31 -23.89
CA GLN A 10 3.69 10.29 -23.53
C GLN A 10 4.29 10.56 -22.15
N ARG A 11 4.63 11.82 -21.87
CA ARG A 11 5.13 12.25 -20.56
C ARG A 11 4.10 12.01 -19.46
N GLN A 12 2.82 12.29 -19.70
CA GLN A 12 1.76 12.04 -18.72
C GLN A 12 1.60 10.55 -18.44
N LEU A 13 1.61 9.71 -19.48
CA LEU A 13 1.54 8.26 -19.35
C LEU A 13 2.70 7.72 -18.50
N MET A 14 3.93 8.15 -18.77
CA MET A 14 5.10 7.81 -17.96
C MET A 14 4.91 8.21 -16.49
N ILE A 15 4.42 9.42 -16.21
CA ILE A 15 4.26 9.94 -14.85
C ILE A 15 3.26 9.09 -14.07
N LYS A 16 2.09 8.82 -14.65
CA LYS A 16 1.03 8.02 -14.02
C LYS A 16 1.50 6.58 -13.80
N THR A 17 2.17 5.98 -14.79
CA THR A 17 2.76 4.63 -14.69
C THR A 17 3.78 4.56 -13.55
N LYS A 18 4.73 5.50 -13.49
CA LYS A 18 5.73 5.56 -12.40
C LYS A 18 5.10 5.84 -11.04
N ALA A 19 4.01 6.59 -10.96
CA ALA A 19 3.27 6.78 -9.72
C ALA A 19 2.72 5.46 -9.19
N CYS A 20 2.06 4.67 -10.05
CA CYS A 20 1.56 3.34 -9.69
C CYS A 20 2.68 2.40 -9.26
N GLN A 21 3.81 2.38 -9.99
CA GLN A 21 4.96 1.54 -9.64
C GLN A 21 5.55 1.86 -8.26
N ARG A 22 5.63 3.14 -7.87
CA ARG A 22 6.12 3.52 -6.53
C ARG A 22 5.14 3.11 -5.45
N LEU A 23 3.85 3.38 -5.64
CA LEU A 23 2.81 3.03 -4.66
C LEU A 23 2.70 1.51 -4.48
N SER A 24 2.85 0.73 -5.56
CA SER A 24 2.89 -0.73 -5.49
C SER A 24 4.08 -1.24 -4.67
N LYS A 25 5.26 -0.62 -4.81
CA LYS A 25 6.42 -0.96 -3.97
C LYS A 25 6.22 -0.55 -2.51
N GLU A 26 5.59 0.59 -2.26
CA GLU A 26 5.27 1.06 -0.92
C GLU A 26 4.33 0.08 -0.19
N VAL A 27 3.26 -0.36 -0.86
CA VAL A 27 2.35 -1.39 -0.32
C VAL A 27 3.09 -2.69 -0.04
N SER A 28 3.95 -3.15 -0.96
CA SER A 28 4.76 -4.35 -0.75
C SER A 28 5.66 -4.21 0.47
N TYR A 29 6.31 -3.06 0.64
CA TYR A 29 7.21 -2.82 1.77
C TYR A 29 6.49 -2.91 3.12
N TYR A 30 5.30 -2.30 3.24
CA TYR A 30 4.54 -2.38 4.48
C TYR A 30 3.96 -3.77 4.73
N GLN A 31 3.64 -4.53 3.68
CA GLN A 31 3.23 -5.92 3.82
C GLN A 31 4.39 -6.79 4.31
N ASP A 32 5.57 -6.65 3.71
CA ASP A 32 6.79 -7.37 4.11
C ASP A 32 7.14 -7.04 5.57
N GLU A 33 7.01 -5.78 5.99
CA GLU A 33 7.24 -5.35 7.39
C GLU A 33 6.25 -6.00 8.37
N VAL A 34 4.97 -6.11 7.99
CA VAL A 34 3.96 -6.81 8.79
C VAL A 34 4.34 -8.29 8.93
N ASP A 35 4.69 -8.95 7.82
CA ASP A 35 5.06 -10.36 7.81
C ASP A 35 6.30 -10.61 8.70
N GLU A 36 7.33 -9.77 8.60
CA GLU A 36 8.52 -9.83 9.47
C GLU A 36 8.18 -9.64 10.96
N ASN A 37 7.30 -8.68 11.28
CA ASN A 37 6.87 -8.42 12.65
C ASN A 37 6.02 -9.55 13.24
N GLU A 38 5.18 -10.20 12.41
CA GLU A 38 4.41 -11.38 12.81
C GLU A 38 5.31 -12.58 13.10
N GLU A 39 6.28 -12.84 12.22
CA GLU A 39 7.30 -13.87 12.44
C GLU A 39 8.06 -13.59 13.72
N LYS A 40 8.38 -12.32 13.99
CA LYS A 40 9.09 -11.94 15.21
C LYS A 40 8.28 -12.21 16.47
N ILE A 41 6.99 -11.88 16.47
CA ILE A 41 6.09 -12.18 17.60
C ILE A 41 5.99 -13.69 17.81
N LYS A 42 5.89 -14.47 16.73
CA LYS A 42 5.85 -15.92 16.79
C LYS A 42 7.13 -16.48 17.43
N GLU A 43 8.30 -16.02 16.99
CA GLU A 43 9.58 -16.38 17.57
C GLU A 43 9.66 -16.01 19.07
N MET A 44 9.15 -14.83 19.45
CA MET A 44 9.12 -14.41 20.85
C MET A 44 8.23 -15.28 21.72
N LYS A 45 7.08 -15.74 21.18
CA LYS A 45 6.19 -16.69 21.86
C LYS A 45 6.84 -18.06 21.99
N ASP A 46 7.49 -18.56 20.94
CA ASP A 46 8.18 -19.85 20.95
C ASP A 46 9.35 -19.88 21.94
N GLN A 47 10.05 -18.74 22.10
CA GLN A 47 11.11 -18.57 23.08
C GLN A 47 10.61 -18.33 24.52
N ASN A 48 9.30 -18.33 24.75
CA ASN A 48 8.67 -17.99 26.04
C ASN A 48 9.24 -16.68 26.64
N ARG A 49 9.40 -15.65 25.79
CA ARG A 49 9.78 -14.30 26.23
C ARG A 49 8.75 -13.76 27.23
N ASN A 50 9.13 -12.71 27.95
CA ASN A 50 8.25 -12.04 28.90
C ASN A 50 6.96 -11.59 28.19
N PRO A 51 5.77 -11.89 28.76
CA PRO A 51 4.49 -11.44 28.22
C PRO A 51 4.40 -9.92 27.99
N TYR A 52 5.08 -9.12 28.82
CA TYR A 52 5.14 -7.66 28.64
C TYR A 52 5.83 -7.28 27.33
N ASP A 53 6.97 -7.91 27.02
CA ASP A 53 7.72 -7.64 25.80
C ASP A 53 6.93 -8.07 24.55
N ILE A 54 6.22 -9.20 24.64
CA ILE A 54 5.36 -9.69 23.55
C ILE A 54 4.21 -8.69 23.32
N LYS A 55 3.55 -8.23 24.38
CA LYS A 55 2.47 -7.24 24.27
C LYS A 55 2.97 -5.93 23.67
N LYS A 56 4.14 -5.45 24.10
CA LYS A 56 4.76 -4.25 23.55
C LYS A 56 5.05 -4.38 22.05
N PHE A 57 5.52 -5.55 21.62
CA PHE A 57 5.78 -5.79 20.20
C PHE A 57 4.48 -5.96 19.39
N GLN A 58 3.40 -6.47 20.00
CA GLN A 58 2.08 -6.48 19.36
C GLN A 58 1.53 -5.08 19.09
N GLU A 59 1.81 -4.10 19.97
CA GLU A 59 1.50 -2.69 19.70
C GLU A 59 2.22 -2.20 18.44
N VAL A 60 3.52 -2.52 18.29
CA VAL A 60 4.31 -2.19 17.10
C VAL A 60 3.74 -2.84 15.83
N LEU A 61 3.36 -4.12 15.90
CA LEU A 61 2.69 -4.81 14.78
C LEU A 61 1.38 -4.09 14.40
N GLY A 62 0.60 -3.65 15.40
CA GLY A 62 -0.61 -2.86 15.18
C GLY A 62 -0.33 -1.55 14.43
N GLU A 63 0.75 -0.83 14.78
CA GLU A 63 1.17 0.37 14.06
C GLU A 63 1.52 0.08 12.59
N SER A 64 2.26 -1.01 12.31
CA SER A 64 2.57 -1.42 10.93
C SER A 64 1.30 -1.75 10.14
N TYR A 65 0.32 -2.41 10.76
CA TYR A 65 -0.98 -2.70 10.14
C TYR A 65 -1.74 -1.44 9.72
N MET A 66 -1.66 -0.36 10.50
CA MET A 66 -2.37 0.89 10.21
C MET A 66 -1.84 1.62 8.96
N MET A 67 -0.64 1.28 8.47
CA MET A 67 -0.06 1.90 7.28
C MET A 67 -0.60 1.30 5.96
N ILE A 68 -0.94 0.02 5.97
CA ILE A 68 -1.34 -0.72 4.76
C ILE A 68 -2.61 -0.15 4.10
N PRO A 69 -3.71 0.17 4.84
CA PRO A 69 -4.96 0.62 4.23
C PRO A 69 -4.81 1.90 3.40
N ASP A 70 -4.12 2.91 3.93
CA ASP A 70 -3.95 4.19 3.22
C ASP A 70 -3.07 4.03 1.97
N SER A 71 -1.95 3.29 2.08
CA SER A 71 -1.09 3.02 0.91
C SER A 71 -1.82 2.23 -0.18
N LYS A 72 -2.68 1.26 0.19
CA LYS A 72 -3.55 0.54 -0.77
C LYS A 72 -4.57 1.47 -1.42
N ASN A 73 -5.26 2.30 -0.64
CA ASN A 73 -6.22 3.28 -1.18
C ASN A 73 -5.57 4.25 -2.17
N ARG A 74 -4.36 4.74 -1.87
CA ARG A 74 -3.60 5.61 -2.79
C ARG A 74 -3.20 4.88 -4.06
N LEU A 75 -2.79 3.61 -3.97
CA LEU A 75 -2.47 2.77 -5.12
C LEU A 75 -3.71 2.59 -6.02
N GLU A 76 -4.85 2.24 -5.44
CA GLU A 76 -6.11 2.05 -6.16
C GLU A 76 -6.54 3.32 -6.91
N GLN A 77 -6.47 4.49 -6.24
CA GLN A 77 -6.75 5.77 -6.89
C GLN A 77 -5.80 6.05 -8.06
N ALA A 78 -4.50 5.77 -7.90
CA ALA A 78 -3.52 5.95 -8.97
C ALA A 78 -3.75 5.00 -10.15
N LEU A 79 -4.17 3.77 -9.88
CA LEU A 79 -4.50 2.77 -10.91
C LEU A 79 -5.80 3.12 -11.64
N SER A 80 -6.81 3.62 -10.94
CA SER A 80 -8.04 4.14 -11.54
C SER A 80 -7.73 5.33 -12.47
N ASP A 81 -6.87 6.25 -12.04
CA ASP A 81 -6.40 7.37 -12.87
C ASP A 81 -5.60 6.90 -14.08
N LEU A 82 -4.71 5.91 -13.91
CA LEU A 82 -3.96 5.30 -15.01
C LEU A 82 -4.88 4.59 -16.01
N THR A 83 -5.88 3.84 -15.54
CA THR A 83 -6.87 3.13 -16.37
C THR A 83 -7.64 4.13 -17.22
N THR A 84 -8.21 5.15 -16.58
CA THR A 84 -8.93 6.22 -17.27
C THR A 84 -8.05 6.91 -18.31
N TYR A 85 -6.77 7.13 -17.99
CA TYR A 85 -5.83 7.76 -18.91
C TYR A 85 -5.51 6.88 -20.13
N VAL A 86 -5.27 5.58 -19.91
CA VAL A 86 -4.97 4.61 -20.96
C VAL A 86 -6.15 4.41 -21.93
N GLU A 87 -7.38 4.49 -21.43
CA GLU A 87 -8.60 4.42 -22.24
C GLU A 87 -8.91 5.72 -23.00
N SER A 88 -8.28 6.83 -22.62
CA SER A 88 -8.52 8.14 -23.24
C SER A 88 -8.03 8.21 -24.69
N ALA A 89 -8.67 9.08 -25.47
CA ALA A 89 -8.31 9.29 -26.88
C ALA A 89 -6.88 9.82 -27.07
N GLU A 90 -6.26 10.41 -26.03
CA GLU A 90 -4.90 10.94 -26.08
C GLU A 90 -3.83 9.85 -26.24
N VAL A 91 -4.17 8.61 -25.86
CA VAL A 91 -3.20 7.50 -25.75
C VAL A 91 -3.41 6.43 -26.82
N LYS A 92 -4.51 6.51 -27.60
CA LYS A 92 -4.84 5.56 -28.69
C LYS A 92 -3.81 5.46 -29.82
N GLY A 93 -2.84 6.38 -29.88
CA GLY A 93 -1.72 6.33 -30.84
C GLY A 93 -0.38 5.88 -30.23
N LEU A 94 -0.37 5.56 -28.93
CA LEU A 94 0.84 5.25 -28.15
C LEU A 94 0.96 3.76 -27.81
N GLU A 95 0.21 2.90 -28.47
CA GLU A 95 0.14 1.45 -28.18
C GLU A 95 1.51 0.75 -28.30
N THR A 96 2.39 1.26 -29.16
CA THR A 96 3.76 0.77 -29.34
C THR A 96 4.77 1.40 -28.38
N ASN A 97 4.35 2.37 -27.57
CA ASN A 97 5.21 3.04 -26.60
C ASN A 97 5.49 2.11 -25.40
N GLU A 98 6.74 2.11 -24.94
CA GLU A 98 7.17 1.32 -23.78
C GLU A 98 6.29 1.58 -22.54
N TRP A 99 5.93 2.84 -22.28
CA TRP A 99 5.11 3.20 -21.13
C TRP A 99 3.67 2.69 -21.25
N TYR A 100 3.16 2.50 -22.46
CA TYR A 100 1.83 1.93 -22.68
C TYR A 100 1.80 0.44 -22.34
N VAL A 101 2.82 -0.30 -22.80
CA VAL A 101 2.98 -1.72 -22.48
C VAL A 101 3.13 -1.91 -20.97
N GLN A 102 4.01 -1.12 -20.32
CA GLN A 102 4.18 -1.18 -18.86
C GLN A 102 2.91 -0.81 -18.09
N ALA A 103 2.16 0.20 -18.53
CA ALA A 103 0.88 0.56 -17.93
C ALA A 103 -0.11 -0.60 -18.02
N GLN A 104 -0.23 -1.23 -19.19
CA GLN A 104 -1.10 -2.38 -19.41
C GLN A 104 -0.69 -3.60 -18.55
N GLU A 105 0.60 -3.87 -18.42
CA GLU A 105 1.10 -4.94 -17.55
C GLU A 105 0.76 -4.69 -16.08
N LEU A 106 0.94 -3.46 -15.60
CA LEU A 106 0.58 -3.07 -14.23
C LEU A 106 -0.93 -3.24 -13.97
N LEU A 107 -1.77 -2.76 -14.87
CA LEU A 107 -3.23 -2.88 -14.74
C LEU A 107 -3.70 -4.34 -14.77
N LYS A 108 -3.05 -5.20 -15.57
CA LYS A 108 -3.32 -6.64 -15.59
C LYS A 108 -2.91 -7.33 -14.29
N LYS A 109 -1.75 -6.96 -13.75
CA LYS A 109 -1.24 -7.53 -12.50
C LYS A 109 -2.20 -7.22 -11.34
N ASP A 110 -2.67 -5.99 -11.26
CA ASP A 110 -3.54 -5.56 -10.16
C ASP A 110 -4.95 -6.17 -10.24
N ASN A 111 -5.54 -6.25 -11.45
CA ASN A 111 -6.81 -6.96 -11.67
C ASN A 111 -6.76 -8.47 -11.31
N CYS A 112 -5.56 -9.05 -11.18
CA CYS A 112 -5.38 -10.43 -10.73
C CYS A 112 -5.24 -10.54 -9.20
N GLN A 113 -5.03 -9.43 -8.49
CA GLN A 113 -4.76 -9.37 -7.04
C GLN A 113 -5.96 -8.84 -6.23
N THR A 114 -7.00 -8.30 -6.86
CA THR A 114 -8.20 -7.70 -6.23
C THR A 114 -9.27 -8.70 -5.76
N GLY A 115 -8.88 -9.94 -5.46
CA GLY A 115 -9.75 -10.95 -4.83
C GLY A 115 -9.44 -11.08 -3.35
N ASP A 116 -10.36 -10.61 -2.50
CA ASP A 116 -10.53 -10.89 -1.07
C ASP A 116 -9.41 -10.50 -0.09
N ILE A 117 -9.57 -9.37 0.64
CA ILE A 117 -9.22 -9.30 2.08
C ILE A 117 -10.21 -8.37 2.80
N SER A 118 -11.05 -8.95 3.67
CA SER A 118 -12.02 -8.29 4.56
C SER A 118 -11.34 -7.31 5.52
N THR A 119 -11.87 -6.09 5.63
CA THR A 119 -11.36 -5.01 6.51
C THR A 119 -11.87 -5.11 7.96
N ASP A 120 -12.24 -6.29 8.46
CA ASP A 120 -13.00 -6.43 9.72
C ASP A 120 -12.16 -6.86 10.93
N ILE A 121 -10.90 -6.42 11.04
CA ILE A 121 -10.12 -6.63 12.28
C ILE A 121 -9.54 -5.29 12.74
N VAL A 122 -10.43 -4.42 13.20
CA VAL A 122 -10.09 -3.40 14.19
C VAL A 122 -10.91 -3.75 15.43
N GLU A 123 -10.44 -4.76 16.18
CA GLU A 123 -10.87 -4.88 17.57
C GLU A 123 -10.23 -3.71 18.31
N GLU A 124 -11.04 -2.71 18.65
CA GLU A 124 -10.69 -1.63 19.57
C GLU A 124 -10.04 -2.25 20.81
N THR A 125 -8.73 -2.05 20.96
CA THR A 125 -8.05 -2.37 22.21
C THR A 125 -8.57 -1.41 23.28
N ASP A 126 -9.59 -1.86 24.01
CA ASP A 126 -10.16 -1.15 25.14
C ASP A 126 -9.09 -0.98 26.23
N VAL A 127 -8.58 0.24 26.34
CA VAL A 127 -7.59 0.66 27.34
C VAL A 127 -8.23 1.03 28.69
N SER A 128 -9.53 0.78 28.88
CA SER A 128 -10.26 1.11 30.11
C SER A 128 -9.81 0.38 31.38
N GLY A 129 -8.92 -0.62 31.26
CA GLY A 129 -8.42 -1.42 32.39
C GLY A 129 -7.08 -0.99 33.00
N LEU A 130 -6.42 0.07 32.50
CA LEU A 130 -5.15 0.52 33.06
C LEU A 130 -5.39 1.30 34.37
N GLN A 131 -5.23 0.61 35.50
CA GLN A 131 -5.21 1.23 36.82
C GLN A 131 -3.97 2.14 36.92
N GLU A 132 -4.20 3.46 36.98
CA GLU A 132 -3.16 4.45 37.24
C GLU A 132 -2.44 4.12 38.56
N GLY A 133 -1.14 3.85 38.54
CA GLY A 133 -0.39 3.77 39.81
C GLY A 133 0.92 2.98 39.87
N GLU A 134 1.38 2.29 38.83
CA GLU A 134 2.69 1.62 38.86
C GLU A 134 3.67 2.23 37.85
N ALA A 135 4.00 3.49 38.08
CA ALA A 135 5.22 4.09 37.57
C ALA A 135 6.02 4.62 38.76
N PHE A 136 6.96 3.79 39.23
CA PHE A 136 8.03 4.06 40.21
C PHE A 136 7.65 4.56 41.62
#